data_AF-A0A180ENX9-F1
#
_entry.id   AF-A0A180ENX9-F1
#
_cell.length_a   1.000
_cell.length_b   1.000
_cell.length_c   1.000
_cell.angle_alpha   90.00
_cell.angle_beta   90.00
_cell.angle_gamma   90.00
#
_symmetry.space_group_name_H-M   'P 1'
#
loop_
_entity.id
_entity.type
_entity.pdbx_description
1 polymer ?
#
loop_
_entity_poly.entity_id
_entity_poly.type
_entity_poly.pdbx_seq_one_letter_code
_entity_poly.pdbx_strand_id
1 'polypeptide(L)'
;MIQNTPVQSISPGTFQAEAHWYPKALNATIHPLVSFFLNLSTERIVSRYCHLNPKTDRDELTRLLEYKCQHFLWSGADLIHATTAEGNRRMVVIENNSCPSGQKSMPLLDDHEEEGGYRRLVERTFLPFVKRKTGGTKVEGRLAVLYDKNPMETRGYAAVIADVFKEEVLLVTDYDGAESRNLQLADNQLHARVGEEWVPLRAAFRYVTQKPWTRLPLNCRTKILNPIVACLAGGRNKMVAAKAYDFLNGELAGSGLRIHAPETIRDVAKAEIPLWVNRWGGQAVVKIPYSNAGQGVFTITNQQELDDFMETDIHYDRYIVQSLIGNYQWSSNSSTGRYFHVGTIPDKQGKTHVCDIRMMVSSTKDGIRPLACYSRRARAPLTDELTGNDDSWAMLGTNLSEKLGDNQWSSDVNRLLLMDRRDFNRMGVGLDDLIEAFIQTVLSTIAIDKMAKQLYTKKGKFSLRLFRSLNDDAALLDEMLK
;
A
#
# COMPACT_ATOMS: atom_id res chain seq x y z
N MET A 1 -2.45 -27.22 -12.52
CA MET A 1 -1.50 -27.31 -11.40
C MET A 1 -0.65 -26.05 -11.43
N ILE A 2 -0.57 -25.30 -10.32
CA ILE A 2 0.17 -24.04 -10.24
C ILE A 2 1.66 -24.37 -10.13
N GLN A 3 2.49 -23.79 -11.00
CA GLN A 3 3.93 -24.05 -11.01
C GLN A 3 4.72 -22.74 -10.96
N ASN A 4 5.78 -22.75 -10.17
CA ASN A 4 6.74 -21.68 -10.15
C ASN A 4 7.58 -21.69 -11.43
N THR A 5 7.95 -20.51 -11.93
CA THR A 5 8.91 -20.41 -13.02
C THR A 5 10.31 -20.74 -12.49
N PRO A 6 11.20 -21.31 -13.32
CA PRO A 6 12.61 -21.45 -12.94
C PRO A 6 13.22 -20.12 -12.48
N VAL A 7 14.06 -20.17 -11.45
CA VAL A 7 14.79 -18.99 -10.95
C VAL A 7 15.73 -18.46 -12.04
N GLN A 8 15.71 -17.15 -12.25
CA GLN A 8 16.52 -16.48 -13.28
C GLN A 8 17.65 -15.68 -12.62
N SER A 9 18.82 -15.64 -13.24
CA SER A 9 19.91 -14.73 -12.88
C SER A 9 19.80 -13.47 -13.73
N ILE A 10 19.73 -12.29 -13.11
CA ILE A 10 19.66 -11.00 -13.79
C ILE A 10 21.00 -10.28 -13.62
N SER A 11 21.65 -10.00 -14.75
CA SER A 11 22.96 -9.35 -14.79
C SER A 11 22.85 -7.82 -14.80
N PRO A 12 23.89 -7.09 -14.36
CA PRO A 12 23.99 -5.65 -14.58
C PRO A 12 23.89 -5.30 -16.08
N GLY A 13 23.34 -4.12 -16.40
CA GLY A 13 23.21 -3.59 -17.76
C GLY A 13 22.05 -4.17 -18.56
N THR A 14 21.08 -4.81 -17.90
CA THR A 14 19.96 -5.51 -18.57
C THR A 14 18.62 -4.78 -18.46
N PHE A 15 18.58 -3.60 -17.83
CA PHE A 15 17.34 -2.82 -17.73
C PHE A 15 16.88 -2.34 -19.11
N GLN A 16 15.59 -2.52 -19.42
CA GLN A 16 14.95 -2.03 -20.64
C GLN A 16 13.66 -1.31 -20.27
N ALA A 17 13.57 -0.01 -20.56
CA ALA A 17 12.46 0.82 -20.12
C ALA A 17 11.10 0.28 -20.63
N GLU A 18 11.02 -0.10 -21.90
CA GLU A 18 9.80 -0.57 -22.55
C GLU A 18 9.26 -1.87 -21.92
N ALA A 19 10.11 -2.65 -21.25
CA ALA A 19 9.73 -3.88 -20.55
C ALA A 19 9.20 -3.64 -19.13
N HIS A 20 9.41 -2.45 -18.56
CA HIS A 20 9.20 -2.17 -17.13
C HIS A 20 8.24 -1.00 -16.85
N TRP A 21 7.80 -0.28 -17.88
CA TRP A 21 6.84 0.81 -17.76
C TRP A 21 5.58 0.51 -18.57
N TYR A 22 4.43 1.05 -18.16
CA TYR A 22 3.30 1.11 -19.09
C TYR A 22 3.66 2.05 -20.24
N PRO A 23 3.36 1.70 -21.51
CA PRO A 23 3.62 2.59 -22.63
C PRO A 23 2.99 3.98 -22.44
N LYS A 24 1.79 4.05 -21.86
CA LYS A 24 1.12 5.32 -21.52
C LYS A 24 1.96 6.17 -20.55
N ALA A 25 2.61 5.56 -19.55
CA ALA A 25 3.40 6.27 -18.55
C ALA A 25 4.79 6.65 -19.07
N LEU A 26 5.45 5.76 -19.82
CA LEU A 26 6.78 6.01 -20.40
C LEU A 26 6.76 7.16 -21.41
N ASN A 27 5.67 7.30 -22.18
CA ASN A 27 5.51 8.35 -23.18
C ASN A 27 4.82 9.63 -22.63
N ALA A 28 4.57 9.70 -21.32
CA ALA A 28 3.89 10.84 -20.71
C ALA A 28 4.89 11.85 -20.15
N THR A 29 4.63 13.14 -20.39
CA THR A 29 5.37 14.21 -19.74
C THR A 29 4.76 14.52 -18.38
N ILE A 30 5.55 14.44 -17.33
CA ILE A 30 5.12 14.76 -15.96
C ILE A 30 4.51 16.16 -15.86
N HIS A 31 3.47 16.29 -15.04
CA HIS A 31 2.88 17.59 -14.73
C HIS A 31 3.87 18.47 -13.95
N PRO A 32 4.08 19.76 -14.31
CA PRO A 32 5.04 20.63 -13.64
C PRO A 32 4.83 20.75 -12.12
N LEU A 33 3.59 20.85 -11.65
CA LEU A 33 3.27 20.88 -10.21
C LEU A 33 3.67 19.58 -9.49
N VAL A 34 3.54 18.43 -10.14
CA VAL A 34 3.91 17.14 -9.55
C VAL A 34 5.44 17.02 -9.49
N SER A 35 6.13 17.38 -10.57
CA SER A 35 7.59 17.43 -10.60
C SER A 35 8.11 18.37 -9.51
N PHE A 36 7.52 19.55 -9.37
CA PHE A 36 7.85 20.51 -8.31
C PHE A 36 7.61 19.94 -6.91
N PHE A 37 6.45 19.32 -6.67
CA PHE A 37 6.12 18.66 -5.41
C PHE A 37 7.15 17.59 -5.01
N LEU A 38 7.54 16.72 -5.95
CA LEU A 38 8.51 15.64 -5.69
C LEU A 38 9.92 16.16 -5.38
N ASN A 39 10.21 17.41 -5.72
CA ASN A 39 11.48 18.10 -5.46
C ASN A 39 11.41 19.11 -4.30
N LEU A 40 10.28 19.22 -3.58
CA LEU A 40 10.19 20.09 -2.41
C LEU A 40 11.07 19.60 -1.26
N SER A 41 11.74 20.53 -0.58
CA SER A 41 12.43 20.25 0.67
C SER A 41 11.44 20.04 1.82
N THR A 42 11.86 19.26 2.83
CA THR A 42 11.10 19.06 4.07
C THR A 42 10.70 20.39 4.70
N GLU A 43 11.62 21.36 4.79
CA GLU A 43 11.36 22.68 5.35
C GLU A 43 10.23 23.42 4.63
N ARG A 44 10.21 23.39 3.29
CA ARG A 44 9.16 24.03 2.50
C ARG A 44 7.80 23.34 2.67
N ILE A 45 7.79 22.00 2.75
CA ILE A 45 6.59 21.21 3.04
C ILE A 45 6.02 21.60 4.40
N VAL A 46 6.84 21.57 5.45
CA VAL A 46 6.44 21.93 6.82
C VAL A 46 5.93 23.36 6.86
N SER A 47 6.67 24.30 6.28
CA SER A 47 6.29 25.72 6.31
C SER A 47 4.95 25.97 5.62
N ARG A 48 4.75 25.37 4.44
CA ARG A 48 3.47 25.50 3.71
C ARG A 48 2.31 24.85 4.47
N TYR A 49 2.50 23.64 4.99
CA TYR A 49 1.45 22.92 5.69
C TYR A 49 1.02 23.63 6.98
N CYS A 50 1.96 24.07 7.81
CA CYS A 50 1.67 24.81 9.04
C CYS A 50 1.04 26.19 8.78
N HIS A 51 1.34 26.84 7.65
CA HIS A 51 0.67 28.08 7.27
C HIS A 51 -0.83 27.87 6.99
N LEU A 52 -1.18 26.78 6.31
CA LEU A 52 -2.58 26.42 6.04
C LEU A 52 -3.27 25.76 7.25
N ASN A 53 -2.49 25.20 8.18
CA ASN A 53 -2.98 24.54 9.39
C ASN A 53 -2.28 25.17 10.61
N PRO A 54 -2.67 26.39 11.04
CA PRO A 54 -1.96 27.17 12.06
C PRO A 54 -1.94 26.53 13.46
N LYS A 55 -2.75 25.49 13.69
CA LYS A 55 -2.76 24.69 14.93
C LYS A 55 -1.78 23.52 14.92
N THR A 56 -1.10 23.27 13.80
CA THR A 56 -0.12 22.20 13.67
C THR A 56 1.20 22.58 14.33
N ASP A 57 1.69 21.73 15.22
CA ASP A 57 3.01 21.80 15.79
C ASP A 57 4.07 21.54 14.71
N ARG A 58 4.88 22.57 14.45
CA ARG A 58 5.92 22.60 13.42
C ARG A 58 7.06 21.63 13.74
N ASP A 59 7.47 21.56 15.00
CA ASP A 59 8.63 20.76 15.40
C ASP A 59 8.26 19.28 15.38
N GLU A 60 7.04 18.96 15.81
CA GLU A 60 6.51 17.61 15.74
C GLU A 60 6.35 17.13 14.29
N LEU A 61 5.80 17.96 13.39
CA LEU A 61 5.72 17.62 11.96
C LEU A 61 7.10 17.39 11.35
N THR A 62 8.07 18.25 11.67
CA THR A 62 9.46 18.11 11.19
C THR A 62 10.06 16.78 11.66
N ARG A 63 9.91 16.46 12.94
CA ARG A 63 10.38 15.20 13.54
C ARG A 63 9.75 13.97 12.89
N LEU A 64 8.47 14.05 12.52
CA LEU A 64 7.76 12.97 11.82
C LEU A 64 8.28 12.79 10.39
N LEU A 65 8.53 13.87 9.64
CA LEU A 65 9.11 13.77 8.30
C LEU A 65 10.57 13.28 8.31
N GLU A 66 11.30 13.53 9.39
CA GLU A 66 12.66 13.04 9.63
C GLU A 66 12.73 11.60 10.16
N TYR A 67 11.59 11.00 10.49
CA TYR A 67 11.51 9.66 11.05
C TYR A 67 12.17 8.62 10.13
N LYS A 68 12.94 7.71 10.73
CA LYS A 68 13.61 6.61 10.01
C LYS A 68 12.95 5.30 10.41
N CYS A 69 12.21 4.71 9.47
CA CYS A 69 11.53 3.45 9.70
C CYS A 69 12.55 2.33 9.97
N GLN A 70 12.16 1.37 10.79
CA GLN A 70 12.99 0.20 11.08
C GLN A 70 12.53 -1.03 10.31
N HIS A 71 11.22 -1.19 10.16
CA HIS A 71 10.56 -2.34 9.56
C HIS A 71 9.74 -1.95 8.34
N PHE A 72 9.09 -0.78 8.31
CA PHE A 72 8.24 -0.38 7.19
C PHE A 72 8.90 0.69 6.31
N LEU A 73 9.89 0.27 5.53
CA LEU A 73 10.82 1.15 4.81
C LEU A 73 10.29 1.62 3.46
N TRP A 74 9.37 0.90 2.84
CA TRP A 74 8.75 1.25 1.57
C TRP A 74 7.25 1.04 1.64
N SER A 75 6.46 2.11 1.51
CA SER A 75 5.03 2.08 1.75
C SER A 75 4.26 2.84 0.68
N GLY A 76 2.98 2.55 0.56
CA GLY A 76 2.09 3.23 -0.38
C GLY A 76 0.68 3.27 0.17
N ALA A 77 0.20 4.46 0.47
CA ALA A 77 -1.16 4.66 0.95
C ALA A 77 -2.11 4.96 -0.20
N ASP A 78 -3.29 4.37 -0.12
CA ASP A 78 -4.45 4.72 -0.95
C ASP A 78 -5.26 5.77 -0.20
N LEU A 79 -5.38 6.94 -0.79
CA LEU A 79 -6.07 8.08 -0.20
C LEU A 79 -7.27 8.48 -1.06
N ILE A 80 -8.33 8.94 -0.41
CA ILE A 80 -9.45 9.61 -1.04
C ILE A 80 -9.35 11.10 -0.72
N HIS A 81 -9.47 11.94 -1.75
CA HIS A 81 -9.76 13.36 -1.56
C HIS A 81 -11.25 13.50 -1.19
N ALA A 82 -11.50 13.69 0.09
CA ALA A 82 -12.84 13.78 0.66
C ALA A 82 -13.10 15.17 1.20
N THR A 83 -14.37 15.50 1.39
CA THR A 83 -14.80 16.69 2.12
C THR A 83 -15.77 16.31 3.23
N THR A 84 -15.86 17.18 4.23
CA THR A 84 -16.84 17.11 5.31
C THR A 84 -18.09 17.91 4.98
N ALA A 85 -19.15 17.75 5.78
CA ALA A 85 -20.39 18.53 5.63
C ALA A 85 -20.15 20.05 5.75
N GLU A 86 -19.13 20.45 6.49
CA GLU A 86 -18.71 21.85 6.66
C GLU A 86 -17.81 22.35 5.51
N GLY A 87 -17.58 21.53 4.48
CA GLY A 87 -16.77 21.90 3.31
C GLY A 87 -15.26 21.78 3.52
N ASN A 88 -14.80 21.16 4.63
CA ASN A 88 -13.37 20.95 4.85
C ASN A 88 -12.88 19.77 4.00
N ARG A 89 -12.09 20.08 2.97
CA ARG A 89 -11.37 19.09 2.16
C ARG A 89 -10.21 18.50 2.94
N ARG A 90 -10.01 17.18 2.79
CA ARG A 90 -8.98 16.39 3.46
C ARG A 90 -8.55 15.22 2.60
N MET A 91 -7.30 14.81 2.79
CA MET A 91 -6.83 13.51 2.32
C MET A 91 -7.10 12.44 3.37
N VAL A 92 -7.90 11.44 3.02
CA VAL A 92 -8.34 10.37 3.93
C VAL A 92 -7.68 9.05 3.53
N VAL A 93 -6.91 8.45 4.44
CA VAL A 93 -6.22 7.16 4.26
C VAL A 93 -7.21 6.01 4.33
N ILE A 94 -7.26 5.21 3.27
CA ILE A 94 -8.14 4.04 3.15
C ILE A 94 -7.38 2.75 3.52
N GLU A 95 -6.15 2.63 3.04
CA GLU A 95 -5.22 1.57 3.40
C GLU A 95 -3.77 1.99 3.13
N ASN A 96 -2.80 1.32 3.75
CA ASN A 96 -1.38 1.50 3.48
C ASN A 96 -0.72 0.14 3.21
N ASN A 97 0.02 0.04 2.12
CA ASN A 97 0.48 -1.20 1.53
C ASN A 97 1.99 -1.41 1.67
N SER A 98 2.41 -2.63 2.04
CA SER A 98 3.82 -2.97 2.34
C SER A 98 4.68 -3.58 1.22
N CYS A 99 4.14 -3.61 0.00
CA CYS A 99 4.85 -3.78 -1.28
C CYS A 99 3.97 -3.11 -2.35
N PRO A 100 3.87 -1.76 -2.35
CA PRO A 100 2.97 -1.06 -3.25
C PRO A 100 3.45 -1.20 -4.69
N SER A 101 2.52 -1.45 -5.61
CA SER A 101 2.77 -1.31 -7.05
C SER A 101 2.57 0.13 -7.46
N GLY A 102 3.28 0.58 -8.49
CA GLY A 102 3.05 1.93 -9.00
C GLY A 102 4.16 2.57 -9.82
N GLN A 103 5.39 2.03 -9.82
CA GLN A 103 6.46 2.68 -10.58
C GLN A 103 6.11 2.74 -12.05
N LYS A 104 5.73 1.60 -12.65
CA LYS A 104 5.23 1.50 -14.03
C LYS A 104 4.05 2.42 -14.40
N SER A 105 3.42 3.10 -13.43
CA SER A 105 2.28 4.01 -13.58
C SER A 105 2.62 5.48 -13.33
N MET A 106 3.88 5.80 -13.04
CA MET A 106 4.36 7.16 -12.80
C MET A 106 5.17 7.64 -14.02
N PRO A 107 4.87 8.80 -14.63
CA PRO A 107 5.75 9.40 -15.63
C PRO A 107 7.17 9.62 -15.09
N LEU A 108 8.18 9.56 -15.96
CA LEU A 108 9.56 9.85 -15.56
C LEU A 108 9.66 11.30 -15.05
N LEU A 109 10.50 11.49 -14.02
CA LEU A 109 10.85 12.84 -13.55
C LEU A 109 11.81 13.53 -14.52
N ASP A 110 12.72 12.74 -15.07
CA ASP A 110 13.74 13.11 -16.02
C ASP A 110 13.80 11.99 -17.07
N ASP A 111 13.59 12.35 -18.33
CA ASP A 111 13.56 11.39 -19.46
C ASP A 111 14.94 10.78 -19.74
N HIS A 112 16.02 11.38 -19.23
CA HIS A 112 17.38 10.81 -19.29
C HIS A 112 17.64 9.76 -18.20
N GLU A 113 16.79 9.68 -17.18
CA GLU A 113 16.86 8.67 -16.11
C GLU A 113 15.79 7.58 -16.31
N GLU A 114 15.97 6.72 -17.31
CA GLU A 114 14.99 5.69 -17.71
C GLU A 114 14.61 4.68 -16.60
N GLU A 115 15.53 4.43 -15.66
CA GLU A 115 15.28 3.59 -14.47
C GLU A 115 14.39 4.30 -13.43
N GLY A 116 14.31 5.63 -13.49
CA GLY A 116 13.41 6.50 -12.76
C GLY A 116 13.20 6.12 -11.29
N GLY A 117 11.94 5.84 -10.94
CA GLY A 117 11.54 5.52 -9.57
C GLY A 117 12.06 4.19 -9.04
N TYR A 118 12.42 3.24 -9.92
CA TYR A 118 13.05 1.98 -9.51
C TYR A 118 14.42 2.26 -8.89
N ARG A 119 15.30 2.98 -9.60
CA ARG A 119 16.64 3.36 -9.11
C ARG A 119 16.56 4.17 -7.83
N ARG A 120 15.68 5.17 -7.79
CA ARG A 120 15.47 6.02 -6.60
C ARG A 120 15.12 5.20 -5.36
N LEU A 121 14.23 4.21 -5.46
CA LEU A 121 13.90 3.34 -4.31
C LEU A 121 15.11 2.49 -3.88
N VAL A 122 15.78 1.86 -4.85
CA VAL A 122 16.90 0.95 -4.58
C VAL A 122 18.04 1.71 -3.91
N GLU A 123 18.47 2.84 -4.45
CA GLU A 123 19.59 3.62 -3.93
C GLU A 123 19.29 4.28 -2.59
N ARG A 124 18.09 4.85 -2.42
CA ARG A 124 17.74 5.59 -1.19
C ARG A 124 17.38 4.68 -0.03
N THR A 125 16.92 3.45 -0.31
CA THR A 125 16.30 2.57 0.69
C THR A 125 16.94 1.18 0.74
N PHE A 126 16.88 0.41 -0.35
CA PHE A 126 17.32 -0.99 -0.32
C PHE A 126 18.84 -1.12 -0.14
N LEU A 127 19.63 -0.33 -0.85
CA LEU A 127 21.09 -0.33 -0.76
C LEU A 127 21.58 0.00 0.67
N PRO A 128 21.14 1.09 1.33
CA PRO A 128 21.44 1.35 2.73
C PRO A 128 20.97 0.24 3.67
N PHE A 129 19.78 -0.32 3.44
CA PHE A 129 19.24 -1.43 4.25
C PHE A 129 20.12 -2.68 4.18
N VAL A 130 20.57 -3.07 2.98
CA VAL A 130 21.48 -4.21 2.78
C VAL A 130 22.85 -3.93 3.40
N LYS A 131 23.40 -2.71 3.22
CA LYS A 131 24.72 -2.33 3.76
C LYS A 131 24.73 -2.05 5.27
N ARG A 132 23.57 -1.85 5.91
CA ARG A 132 23.47 -1.58 7.34
C ARG A 132 24.15 -2.70 8.15
N LYS A 133 25.18 -2.36 8.92
CA LYS A 133 25.81 -3.30 9.85
C LYS A 133 24.82 -3.61 10.99
N THR A 134 24.47 -4.88 11.14
CA THR A 134 23.85 -5.41 12.35
C THR A 134 24.98 -6.04 13.14
N GLY A 135 25.14 -5.74 14.44
CA GLY A 135 26.31 -6.13 15.25
C GLY A 135 26.56 -7.64 15.45
N GLY A 136 26.02 -8.50 14.60
CA GLY A 136 26.29 -9.95 14.54
C GLY A 136 27.03 -10.35 13.26
N THR A 137 27.17 -11.66 13.05
CA THR A 137 27.90 -12.24 11.90
C THR A 137 27.33 -11.77 10.57
N LYS A 138 28.21 -11.36 9.66
CA LYS A 138 27.84 -11.01 8.27
C LYS A 138 27.10 -12.20 7.65
N VAL A 139 25.96 -11.90 7.04
CA VAL A 139 25.17 -12.88 6.30
C VAL A 139 25.68 -12.87 4.87
N GLU A 140 26.30 -13.96 4.45
CA GLU A 140 26.77 -14.16 3.07
C GLU A 140 25.64 -14.76 2.21
N GLY A 141 25.78 -14.66 0.88
CA GLY A 141 24.79 -15.18 -0.07
C GLY A 141 24.46 -14.18 -1.18
N ARG A 142 23.53 -14.53 -2.05
CA ARG A 142 23.09 -13.70 -3.19
C ARG A 142 22.03 -12.68 -2.81
N LEU A 143 21.83 -11.70 -3.69
CA LEU A 143 20.65 -10.83 -3.67
C LEU A 143 19.52 -11.48 -4.48
N ALA A 144 18.28 -11.23 -4.06
CA ALA A 144 17.12 -11.70 -4.80
C ALA A 144 15.99 -10.66 -4.85
N VAL A 145 15.18 -10.74 -5.91
CA VAL A 145 13.81 -10.21 -5.96
C VAL A 145 12.85 -11.39 -5.87
N LEU A 146 12.01 -11.42 -4.83
CA LEU A 146 11.03 -12.47 -4.60
C LEU A 146 9.66 -11.98 -5.03
N TYR A 147 8.90 -12.73 -5.83
CA TYR A 147 7.59 -12.27 -6.27
C TYR A 147 6.56 -13.37 -6.50
N ASP A 148 5.28 -12.98 -6.44
CA ASP A 148 4.13 -13.83 -6.76
C ASP A 148 3.14 -13.18 -7.74
N LYS A 149 3.41 -11.93 -8.13
CA LYS A 149 2.60 -11.13 -9.06
C LYS A 149 3.50 -10.06 -9.71
N ASN A 150 3.00 -9.45 -10.78
CA ASN A 150 3.56 -8.23 -11.39
C ASN A 150 5.00 -8.37 -11.92
N PRO A 151 5.27 -9.32 -12.85
CA PRO A 151 6.60 -9.54 -13.41
C PRO A 151 7.23 -8.29 -14.05
N MET A 152 6.40 -7.35 -14.54
CA MET A 152 6.87 -6.08 -15.12
C MET A 152 7.70 -5.26 -14.13
N GLU A 153 7.16 -4.95 -12.95
CA GLU A 153 7.91 -4.17 -11.95
C GLU A 153 9.01 -5.01 -11.29
N THR A 154 8.77 -6.30 -11.05
CA THR A 154 9.74 -7.13 -10.31
C THR A 154 11.00 -7.42 -11.12
N ARG A 155 10.87 -7.57 -12.44
CA ARG A 155 12.02 -7.61 -13.36
C ARG A 155 12.75 -6.27 -13.40
N GLY A 156 12.02 -5.16 -13.45
CA GLY A 156 12.62 -3.82 -13.38
C GLY A 156 13.44 -3.61 -12.11
N TYR A 157 12.89 -3.99 -10.94
CA TYR A 157 13.64 -3.96 -9.68
C TYR A 157 14.86 -4.89 -9.72
N ALA A 158 14.76 -6.10 -10.28
CA ALA A 158 15.89 -7.02 -10.34
C ALA A 158 17.05 -6.46 -11.17
N ALA A 159 16.76 -5.90 -12.34
CA ALA A 159 17.73 -5.26 -13.22
C ALA A 159 18.40 -4.05 -12.53
N VAL A 160 17.61 -3.15 -11.95
CA VAL A 160 18.14 -1.98 -11.23
C VAL A 160 18.97 -2.38 -10.01
N ILE A 161 18.55 -3.39 -9.25
CA ILE A 161 19.35 -3.88 -8.10
C ILE A 161 20.67 -4.44 -8.62
N ALA A 162 20.68 -5.20 -9.72
CA ALA A 162 21.91 -5.71 -10.31
C ALA A 162 22.84 -4.57 -10.72
N ASP A 163 22.29 -3.51 -11.32
CA ASP A 163 23.05 -2.33 -11.73
C ASP A 163 23.59 -1.49 -10.57
N VAL A 164 22.83 -1.32 -9.49
CA VAL A 164 23.25 -0.55 -8.32
C VAL A 164 24.30 -1.31 -7.51
N PHE A 165 24.18 -2.63 -7.39
CA PHE A 165 25.11 -3.45 -6.62
C PHE A 165 26.29 -3.97 -7.43
N LYS A 166 26.23 -3.89 -8.76
CA LYS A 166 27.24 -4.41 -9.69
C LYS A 166 27.49 -5.91 -9.50
N GLU A 167 26.41 -6.66 -9.32
CA GLU A 167 26.43 -8.12 -9.19
C GLU A 167 25.14 -8.72 -9.74
N GLU A 168 25.12 -10.03 -9.96
CA GLU A 168 23.91 -10.71 -10.40
C GLU A 168 22.86 -10.84 -9.29
N VAL A 169 21.60 -10.62 -9.65
CA VAL A 169 20.44 -10.73 -8.74
C VAL A 169 19.54 -11.88 -9.17
N LEU A 170 19.12 -12.71 -8.22
CA LEU A 170 18.17 -13.78 -8.48
C LEU A 170 16.74 -13.23 -8.58
N LEU A 171 16.03 -13.57 -9.65
CA LEU A 171 14.60 -13.32 -9.79
C LEU A 171 13.85 -14.63 -9.48
N VAL A 172 13.11 -14.64 -8.37
CA VAL A 172 12.54 -15.85 -7.78
C VAL A 172 11.02 -15.73 -7.67
N THR A 173 10.29 -16.61 -8.36
CA THR A 173 8.84 -16.79 -8.16
C THR A 173 8.56 -17.71 -6.99
N ASP A 174 7.52 -17.39 -6.20
CA ASP A 174 7.00 -18.27 -5.16
C ASP A 174 5.48 -18.11 -5.05
N TYR A 175 4.73 -18.69 -5.98
CA TYR A 175 3.26 -18.61 -6.05
C TYR A 175 2.59 -19.37 -4.90
N ASP A 176 1.45 -18.85 -4.46
CA ASP A 176 0.59 -19.56 -3.51
C ASP A 176 -0.02 -20.80 -4.17
N GLY A 177 -0.03 -21.93 -3.44
CA GLY A 177 -0.51 -23.22 -3.94
C GLY A 177 0.38 -23.91 -4.99
N ALA A 178 1.63 -23.45 -5.20
CA ALA A 178 2.55 -24.11 -6.12
C ALA A 178 2.99 -25.50 -5.61
N GLU A 179 3.08 -26.50 -6.50
CA GLU A 179 3.45 -27.88 -6.13
C GLU A 179 4.84 -27.99 -5.51
N SER A 180 5.76 -27.14 -5.96
CA SER A 180 7.10 -27.04 -5.42
C SER A 180 7.50 -25.58 -5.26
N ARG A 181 8.24 -25.31 -4.19
CA ARG A 181 8.72 -23.97 -3.86
C ARG A 181 10.10 -23.73 -4.45
N ASN A 182 10.37 -22.49 -4.83
CA ASN A 182 11.72 -22.04 -5.17
C ASN A 182 12.48 -21.47 -3.96
N LEU A 183 11.84 -21.46 -2.79
CA LEU A 183 12.39 -20.95 -1.55
C LEU A 183 12.34 -22.00 -0.45
N GLN A 184 13.40 -22.09 0.34
CA GLN A 184 13.42 -22.85 1.58
C GLN A 184 14.13 -22.06 2.69
N LEU A 185 13.79 -22.39 3.93
CA LEU A 185 14.46 -21.86 5.11
C LEU A 185 15.38 -22.94 5.68
N ALA A 186 16.69 -22.67 5.74
CA ALA A 186 17.68 -23.54 6.36
C ALA A 186 18.59 -22.70 7.26
N ASP A 187 18.86 -23.17 8.48
CA ASP A 187 19.67 -22.45 9.48
C ASP A 187 19.27 -20.98 9.70
N ASN A 188 17.95 -20.74 9.69
CA ASN A 188 17.34 -19.42 9.82
C ASN A 188 17.78 -18.44 8.70
N GLN A 189 18.17 -18.95 7.53
CA GLN A 189 18.52 -18.19 6.33
C GLN A 189 17.72 -18.70 5.12
N LEU A 190 17.19 -17.79 4.32
CA LEU A 190 16.49 -18.17 3.09
C LEU A 190 17.48 -18.62 2.02
N HIS A 191 17.11 -19.68 1.31
CA HIS A 191 17.84 -20.20 0.15
C HIS A 191 16.89 -20.21 -1.06
N ALA A 192 17.44 -19.95 -2.24
CA ALA A 192 16.72 -20.02 -3.52
C ALA A 192 17.20 -21.22 -4.35
N ARG A 193 16.27 -21.88 -5.05
CA ARG A 193 16.59 -23.04 -5.91
C ARG A 193 17.09 -22.58 -7.28
N VAL A 194 18.39 -22.72 -7.56
CA VAL A 194 19.02 -22.37 -8.84
C VAL A 194 19.47 -23.66 -9.52
N GLY A 195 18.74 -24.09 -10.56
CA GLY A 195 18.91 -25.44 -11.10
C GLY A 195 18.57 -26.49 -10.04
N GLU A 196 19.54 -27.34 -9.71
CA GLU A 196 19.42 -28.36 -8.66
C GLU A 196 20.00 -27.90 -7.30
N GLU A 197 20.65 -26.72 -7.26
CA GLU A 197 21.33 -26.22 -6.07
C GLU A 197 20.48 -25.25 -5.25
N TRP A 198 20.69 -25.25 -3.94
CA TRP A 198 20.10 -24.29 -3.01
C TRP A 198 21.13 -23.24 -2.61
N VAL A 199 20.95 -22.02 -3.08
CA VAL A 199 21.91 -20.93 -2.87
C VAL A 199 21.43 -20.00 -1.75
N PRO A 200 22.27 -19.69 -0.74
CA PRO A 200 21.88 -18.81 0.37
C PRO A 200 21.63 -17.37 -0.11
N LEU A 201 20.65 -16.71 0.51
CA LEU A 201 20.31 -15.32 0.26
C LEU A 201 20.76 -14.45 1.43
N ARG A 202 21.51 -13.37 1.15
CA ARG A 202 21.86 -12.38 2.19
C ARG A 202 20.83 -11.28 2.32
N ALA A 203 20.17 -10.93 1.22
CA ALA A 203 19.07 -9.99 1.21
C ALA A 203 18.09 -10.25 0.06
N ALA A 204 16.83 -9.90 0.29
CA ALA A 204 15.74 -10.06 -0.66
C ALA A 204 14.90 -8.78 -0.72
N PHE A 205 14.69 -8.28 -1.93
CA PHE A 205 13.65 -7.31 -2.23
C PHE A 205 12.35 -8.07 -2.42
N ARG A 206 11.40 -7.89 -1.48
CA ARG A 206 10.17 -8.65 -1.44
C ARG A 206 9.07 -7.97 -2.24
N TYR A 207 8.53 -8.71 -3.19
CA TYR A 207 7.32 -8.44 -3.94
C TYR A 207 6.36 -9.64 -3.90
N VAL A 208 6.47 -10.44 -2.83
CA VAL A 208 5.50 -11.47 -2.48
C VAL A 208 4.34 -10.78 -1.77
N THR A 209 3.14 -10.82 -2.35
CA THR A 209 2.02 -9.95 -2.00
C THR A 209 0.79 -10.68 -1.47
N GLN A 210 0.55 -11.93 -1.87
CA GLN A 210 -0.69 -12.68 -1.59
C GLN A 210 -0.54 -13.62 -0.38
N LYS A 211 -0.90 -13.23 0.84
CA LYS A 211 -0.59 -14.02 2.05
C LYS A 211 0.92 -14.29 2.23
N PRO A 212 1.79 -13.27 2.24
CA PRO A 212 3.24 -13.50 2.29
C PRO A 212 3.72 -14.23 3.56
N TRP A 213 2.93 -14.20 4.65
CA TRP A 213 3.22 -14.88 5.91
C TRP A 213 3.16 -16.41 5.83
N THR A 214 2.55 -17.00 4.80
CA THR A 214 2.56 -18.46 4.58
C THR A 214 3.87 -18.94 3.98
N ARG A 215 4.64 -18.04 3.37
CA ARG A 215 5.81 -18.37 2.53
C ARG A 215 7.11 -17.81 3.08
N LEU A 216 7.06 -16.67 3.75
CA LEU A 216 8.25 -15.99 4.26
C LEU A 216 8.23 -15.93 5.79
N PRO A 217 9.38 -16.18 6.45
CA PRO A 217 9.46 -16.22 7.90
C PRO A 217 9.35 -14.83 8.54
N LEU A 218 8.86 -14.80 9.78
CA LEU A 218 8.82 -13.59 10.62
C LEU A 218 10.22 -13.16 11.08
N ASN A 219 11.08 -14.14 11.34
CA ASN A 219 12.45 -13.96 11.78
C ASN A 219 13.37 -14.68 10.81
N CYS A 220 14.34 -13.98 10.23
CA CYS A 220 15.32 -14.56 9.33
C CYS A 220 16.62 -13.76 9.37
N ARG A 221 17.75 -14.44 9.15
CA ARG A 221 19.05 -13.81 8.94
C ARG A 221 19.11 -13.07 7.59
N THR A 222 18.43 -13.59 6.57
CA THR A 222 18.27 -12.89 5.29
C THR A 222 17.51 -11.59 5.52
N LYS A 223 18.07 -10.47 5.05
CA LYS A 223 17.40 -9.17 5.15
C LYS A 223 16.30 -9.06 4.10
N ILE A 224 15.03 -8.94 4.54
CA ILE A 224 13.88 -8.86 3.63
C ILE A 224 13.30 -7.44 3.66
N LEU A 225 13.15 -6.81 2.49
CA LEU A 225 12.53 -5.48 2.34
C LEU A 225 11.13 -5.60 1.70
N ASN A 226 10.03 -5.24 2.36
CA ASN A 226 9.87 -5.09 3.81
C ASN A 226 9.78 -6.48 4.48
N PRO A 227 10.12 -6.61 5.78
CA PRO A 227 9.88 -7.81 6.56
C PRO A 227 8.38 -8.11 6.71
N ILE A 228 8.06 -9.37 7.04
CA ILE A 228 6.66 -9.85 7.18
C ILE A 228 5.91 -9.15 8.30
N VAL A 229 6.59 -8.76 9.37
CA VAL A 229 5.99 -7.94 10.44
C VAL A 229 5.31 -6.67 9.91
N ALA A 230 5.84 -6.03 8.86
CA ALA A 230 5.26 -4.81 8.31
C ALA A 230 3.88 -5.09 7.67
N CYS A 231 3.67 -6.30 7.13
CA CYS A 231 2.37 -6.75 6.66
C CYS A 231 1.40 -6.91 7.83
N LEU A 232 1.81 -7.67 8.85
CA LEU A 232 0.96 -8.03 9.99
C LEU A 232 0.63 -6.81 10.87
N ALA A 233 1.55 -5.86 11.00
CA ALA A 233 1.39 -4.63 11.78
C ALA A 233 0.46 -3.59 11.14
N GLY A 234 -0.05 -3.86 9.93
CA GLY A 234 -1.02 -2.99 9.27
C GLY A 234 -0.83 -2.88 7.76
N GLY A 235 0.39 -3.08 7.26
CA GLY A 235 0.72 -2.90 5.85
C GLY A 235 0.06 -3.90 4.88
N ARG A 236 -0.59 -4.94 5.41
CA ARG A 236 -1.53 -5.87 4.73
C ARG A 236 -2.59 -6.43 5.70
N ASN A 237 -2.77 -5.81 6.86
CA ASN A 237 -3.71 -6.26 7.88
C ASN A 237 -4.52 -5.05 8.32
N LYS A 238 -5.67 -4.84 7.67
CA LYS A 238 -6.48 -3.62 7.85
C LYS A 238 -6.99 -3.46 9.29
N MET A 239 -7.22 -4.58 9.99
CA MET A 239 -7.62 -4.58 11.40
C MET A 239 -6.53 -4.03 12.31
N VAL A 240 -5.29 -4.50 12.15
CA VAL A 240 -4.15 -4.00 12.94
C VAL A 240 -3.76 -2.58 12.52
N ALA A 241 -3.92 -2.22 11.24
CA ALA A 241 -3.69 -0.87 10.76
C ALA A 241 -4.58 0.15 11.49
N ALA A 242 -5.88 -0.14 11.65
CA ALA A 242 -6.79 0.73 12.40
C ALA A 242 -6.34 0.91 13.86
N LYS A 243 -5.89 -0.16 14.53
CA LYS A 243 -5.32 -0.09 15.90
C LYS A 243 -4.04 0.77 15.93
N ALA A 244 -3.16 0.60 14.95
CA ALA A 244 -1.93 1.39 14.84
C ALA A 244 -2.22 2.90 14.62
N TYR A 245 -3.23 3.23 13.82
CA TYR A 245 -3.63 4.61 13.57
C TYR A 245 -4.18 5.27 14.83
N ASP A 246 -5.04 4.57 15.59
CA ASP A 246 -5.56 5.06 16.86
C ASP A 246 -4.45 5.34 17.88
N PHE A 247 -3.47 4.43 17.99
CA PHE A 247 -2.33 4.62 18.90
C PHE A 247 -1.50 5.84 18.52
N LEU A 248 -1.16 6.02 17.24
CA LEU A 248 -0.41 7.20 16.82
C LEU A 248 -1.24 8.49 16.99
N ASN A 249 -2.54 8.46 16.68
CA ASN A 249 -3.42 9.61 16.89
C ASN A 249 -3.50 10.00 18.38
N GLY A 250 -3.50 9.03 19.28
CA GLY A 250 -3.41 9.27 20.72
C GLY A 250 -2.07 9.93 21.13
N GLU A 251 -0.95 9.45 20.57
CA GLU A 251 0.37 10.06 20.79
C GLU A 251 0.47 11.49 20.25
N LEU A 252 -0.20 11.79 19.14
CA LEU A 252 -0.20 13.10 18.49
C LEU A 252 -1.26 14.07 19.04
N ALA A 253 -2.03 13.67 20.04
CA ALA A 253 -3.09 14.51 20.61
C ALA A 253 -2.52 15.87 21.07
N GLY A 254 -3.15 16.96 20.61
CA GLY A 254 -2.71 18.33 20.91
C GLY A 254 -1.69 18.92 19.92
N SER A 255 -1.04 18.12 19.08
CA SER A 255 -0.08 18.61 18.05
C SER A 255 -0.75 19.22 16.81
N GLY A 256 -2.07 19.14 16.69
CA GLY A 256 -2.78 19.50 15.46
C GLY A 256 -2.54 18.57 14.27
N LEU A 257 -1.87 17.43 14.48
CA LEU A 257 -1.68 16.35 13.50
C LEU A 257 -2.55 15.15 13.86
N ARG A 258 -3.11 14.50 12.85
CA ARG A 258 -3.78 13.21 12.99
C ARG A 258 -3.83 12.49 11.64
N ILE A 259 -3.89 11.16 11.69
CA ILE A 259 -4.28 10.33 10.55
C ILE A 259 -5.78 10.50 10.35
N HIS A 260 -6.17 10.95 9.16
CA HIS A 260 -7.55 10.94 8.71
C HIS A 260 -7.83 9.58 8.08
N ALA A 261 -8.68 8.78 8.71
CA ALA A 261 -9.18 7.51 8.18
C ALA A 261 -10.68 7.43 8.47
N PRO A 262 -11.47 6.68 7.66
CA PRO A 262 -12.88 6.50 7.95
C PRO A 262 -13.06 5.68 9.24
N GLU A 263 -14.17 5.92 9.96
CA GLU A 263 -14.47 5.17 11.18
C GLU A 263 -14.51 3.67 10.89
N THR A 264 -13.78 2.88 11.66
CA THR A 264 -13.59 1.46 11.40
C THR A 264 -13.92 0.65 12.63
N ILE A 265 -14.97 -0.15 12.54
CA ILE A 265 -15.29 -1.18 13.52
C ILE A 265 -14.45 -2.42 13.21
N ARG A 266 -13.79 -2.93 14.24
CA ARG A 266 -12.81 -4.01 14.17
C ARG A 266 -13.38 -5.27 14.80
N ASP A 267 -12.71 -6.39 14.53
CA ASP A 267 -12.99 -7.67 15.20
C ASP A 267 -14.45 -8.13 15.00
N VAL A 268 -15.05 -7.81 13.84
CA VAL A 268 -16.47 -8.07 13.56
C VAL A 268 -16.64 -9.49 13.01
N ALA A 269 -17.53 -10.28 13.63
CA ALA A 269 -17.93 -11.58 13.08
C ALA A 269 -18.93 -11.39 11.93
N LYS A 270 -18.95 -12.32 10.97
CA LYS A 270 -19.82 -12.21 9.79
C LYS A 270 -21.29 -11.97 10.13
N ALA A 271 -21.80 -12.69 11.14
CA ALA A 271 -23.19 -12.58 11.61
C ALA A 271 -23.54 -11.20 12.22
N GLU A 272 -22.54 -10.41 12.64
CA GLU A 272 -22.75 -9.09 13.25
C GLU A 272 -22.77 -7.97 12.19
N ILE A 273 -22.37 -8.25 10.95
CA ILE A 273 -22.24 -7.24 9.89
C ILE A 273 -23.55 -6.49 9.62
N PRO A 274 -24.73 -7.15 9.50
CA PRO A 274 -26.00 -6.43 9.30
C PRO A 274 -26.30 -5.41 10.41
N LEU A 275 -25.92 -5.68 11.66
CA LEU A 275 -26.11 -4.75 12.78
C LEU A 275 -25.31 -3.46 12.57
N TRP A 276 -24.06 -3.58 12.13
CA TRP A 276 -23.19 -2.44 11.89
C TRP A 276 -23.60 -1.62 10.66
N VAL A 277 -24.04 -2.29 9.59
CA VAL A 277 -24.62 -1.64 8.41
C VAL A 277 -25.85 -0.81 8.80
N ASN A 278 -26.76 -1.38 9.59
CA ASN A 278 -27.94 -0.68 10.08
C ASN A 278 -27.60 0.51 10.99
N ARG A 279 -26.61 0.35 11.88
CA ARG A 279 -26.15 1.43 12.77
C ARG A 279 -25.67 2.67 12.02
N TRP A 280 -25.10 2.50 10.82
CA TRP A 280 -24.62 3.60 9.98
C TRP A 280 -25.62 4.09 8.92
N GLY A 281 -26.89 3.70 9.04
CA GLY A 281 -27.95 4.16 8.15
C GLY A 281 -28.09 3.34 6.87
N GLY A 282 -27.68 2.07 6.89
CA GLY A 282 -27.81 1.15 5.75
C GLY A 282 -26.63 1.16 4.78
N GLN A 283 -25.58 1.93 5.08
CA GLN A 283 -24.41 2.10 4.20
C GLN A 283 -23.13 1.80 4.94
N ALA A 284 -22.28 0.94 4.37
CA ALA A 284 -20.97 0.61 4.92
C ALA A 284 -20.02 0.03 3.87
N VAL A 285 -18.76 -0.11 4.23
CA VAL A 285 -17.79 -0.90 3.49
C VAL A 285 -17.31 -2.05 4.37
N VAL A 286 -17.58 -3.28 3.94
CA VAL A 286 -17.07 -4.49 4.61
C VAL A 286 -15.75 -4.88 3.96
N LYS A 287 -14.73 -5.18 4.76
CA LYS A 287 -13.44 -5.63 4.24
C LYS A 287 -12.94 -6.88 4.93
N ILE A 288 -12.42 -7.80 4.12
CA ILE A 288 -11.57 -8.90 4.59
C ILE A 288 -10.21 -8.30 4.95
N PRO A 289 -9.75 -8.39 6.22
CA PRO A 289 -8.61 -7.60 6.68
C PRO A 289 -7.29 -7.89 5.96
N TYR A 290 -7.13 -9.10 5.43
CA TYR A 290 -5.87 -9.62 4.88
C TYR A 290 -5.82 -9.61 3.34
N SER A 291 -6.96 -9.40 2.69
CA SER A 291 -7.06 -9.38 1.24
C SER A 291 -6.43 -8.12 0.64
N ASN A 292 -5.91 -8.26 -0.58
CA ASN A 292 -5.26 -7.19 -1.34
C ASN A 292 -5.94 -6.99 -2.71
N ALA A 293 -5.52 -5.95 -3.44
CA ALA A 293 -5.95 -5.68 -4.83
C ALA A 293 -7.48 -5.56 -5.04
N GLY A 294 -8.22 -5.17 -3.99
CA GLY A 294 -9.68 -5.02 -4.03
C GLY A 294 -10.47 -6.33 -3.86
N GLN A 295 -9.83 -7.50 -3.74
CA GLN A 295 -10.50 -8.82 -3.69
C GLN A 295 -11.06 -9.19 -2.30
N GLY A 296 -11.64 -8.22 -1.62
CA GLY A 296 -12.18 -8.40 -0.28
C GLY A 296 -12.66 -7.08 0.28
N VAL A 297 -13.22 -6.25 -0.58
CA VAL A 297 -13.82 -4.97 -0.25
C VAL A 297 -15.21 -5.00 -0.87
N PHE A 298 -16.23 -4.86 -0.04
CA PHE A 298 -17.63 -4.93 -0.43
C PHE A 298 -18.28 -3.63 0.01
N THR A 299 -18.78 -2.86 -0.94
CA THR A 299 -19.58 -1.66 -0.68
C THR A 299 -21.02 -2.10 -0.51
N ILE A 300 -21.63 -1.69 0.59
CA ILE A 300 -23.02 -2.01 0.93
C ILE A 300 -23.80 -0.71 0.93
N THR A 301 -24.76 -0.60 0.02
CA THR A 301 -25.67 0.55 -0.15
C THR A 301 -27.13 0.13 -0.29
N ASN A 302 -27.38 -1.16 -0.46
CA ASN A 302 -28.70 -1.74 -0.58
C ASN A 302 -28.71 -3.18 -0.01
N GLN A 303 -29.91 -3.77 0.09
CA GLN A 303 -30.09 -5.10 0.67
C GLN A 303 -29.48 -6.20 -0.19
N GLN A 304 -29.53 -6.07 -1.52
CA GLN A 304 -28.97 -7.07 -2.44
C GLN A 304 -27.45 -7.19 -2.25
N GLU A 305 -26.72 -6.08 -2.18
CA GLU A 305 -25.27 -6.09 -1.93
C GLU A 305 -24.93 -6.70 -0.56
N LEU A 306 -25.78 -6.48 0.44
CA LEU A 306 -25.63 -7.11 1.76
C LEU A 306 -25.84 -8.62 1.67
N ASP A 307 -26.92 -9.06 1.05
CA ASP A 307 -27.26 -10.49 0.91
C ASP A 307 -26.18 -11.22 0.10
N ASP A 308 -25.75 -10.64 -1.03
CA ASP A 308 -24.66 -11.17 -1.86
C ASP A 308 -23.37 -11.35 -1.03
N PHE A 309 -23.03 -10.35 -0.21
CA PHE A 309 -21.88 -10.48 0.70
C PHE A 309 -22.12 -11.58 1.75
N MET A 310 -23.30 -11.67 2.33
CA MET A 310 -23.62 -12.65 3.36
C MET A 310 -23.59 -14.10 2.82
N GLU A 311 -23.81 -14.30 1.52
CA GLU A 311 -23.70 -15.60 0.86
C GLU A 311 -22.26 -16.02 0.52
N THR A 312 -21.29 -15.10 0.57
CA THR A 312 -19.88 -15.42 0.23
C THR A 312 -19.26 -16.47 1.16
N ASP A 313 -18.56 -17.46 0.63
CA ASP A 313 -17.71 -18.34 1.44
C ASP A 313 -16.30 -17.74 1.58
N ILE A 314 -15.94 -17.33 2.78
CA ILE A 314 -14.69 -16.62 3.07
C ILE A 314 -13.95 -17.37 4.17
N HIS A 315 -12.68 -17.69 3.90
CA HIS A 315 -11.81 -18.47 4.79
C HIS A 315 -11.57 -17.86 6.17
N TYR A 316 -11.63 -16.52 6.30
CA TYR A 316 -11.33 -15.81 7.53
C TYR A 316 -12.60 -15.44 8.30
N ASP A 317 -12.53 -15.53 9.63
CA ASP A 317 -13.69 -15.33 10.51
C ASP A 317 -13.87 -13.89 10.99
N ARG A 318 -12.87 -13.03 10.75
CA ARG A 318 -12.88 -11.63 11.19
C ARG A 318 -12.94 -10.67 10.02
N TYR A 319 -13.79 -9.66 10.18
CA TYR A 319 -13.98 -8.57 9.24
C TYR A 319 -13.67 -7.24 9.91
N ILE A 320 -13.49 -6.22 9.06
CA ILE A 320 -13.69 -4.84 9.48
C ILE A 320 -14.89 -4.27 8.74
N VAL A 321 -15.66 -3.44 9.44
CA VAL A 321 -16.77 -2.67 8.86
C VAL A 321 -16.36 -1.21 8.97
N GLN A 322 -16.26 -0.52 7.84
CA GLN A 322 -15.76 0.85 7.75
C GLN A 322 -16.84 1.78 7.21
N SER A 323 -16.92 3.01 7.73
CA SER A 323 -17.87 4.01 7.28
C SER A 323 -17.64 4.30 5.79
N LEU A 324 -18.69 4.23 4.98
CA LEU A 324 -18.66 4.46 3.54
C LEU A 324 -18.49 5.94 3.24
N ILE A 325 -17.51 6.23 2.37
CA ILE A 325 -17.33 7.54 1.73
C ILE A 325 -17.95 7.40 0.35
N GLY A 326 -19.06 8.11 0.12
CA GLY A 326 -19.85 8.04 -1.12
C GLY A 326 -20.14 9.44 -1.65
N ASN A 327 -21.31 9.61 -2.26
CA ASN A 327 -21.90 10.95 -2.43
C ASN A 327 -22.39 11.48 -1.07
N TYR A 328 -22.54 12.79 -0.94
CA TYR A 328 -23.12 13.43 0.25
C TYR A 328 -24.44 12.80 0.71
N GLN A 329 -25.31 12.44 -0.23
CA GLN A 329 -26.64 11.89 0.05
C GLN A 329 -26.62 10.45 0.60
N TRP A 330 -25.58 9.69 0.30
CA TRP A 330 -25.49 8.26 0.65
C TRP A 330 -24.13 7.88 1.22
N SER A 331 -23.52 8.79 2.00
CA SER A 331 -22.35 8.47 2.84
C SER A 331 -22.77 8.12 4.26
N SER A 332 -22.03 7.22 4.91
CA SER A 332 -22.31 6.79 6.28
C SER A 332 -22.21 7.94 7.29
N ASN A 333 -23.14 7.97 8.25
CA ASN A 333 -23.09 8.89 9.39
C ASN A 333 -22.15 8.34 10.47
N SER A 334 -20.91 8.85 10.52
CA SER A 334 -19.92 8.47 11.54
C SER A 334 -19.99 9.36 12.79
N SER A 335 -19.35 8.92 13.87
CA SER A 335 -19.17 9.71 15.10
C SER A 335 -18.42 11.03 14.89
N THR A 336 -17.65 11.14 13.81
CA THR A 336 -16.87 12.34 13.44
C THR A 336 -17.50 13.16 12.31
N GLY A 337 -18.74 12.84 11.93
CA GLY A 337 -19.45 13.47 10.82
C GLY A 337 -19.43 12.63 9.54
N ARG A 338 -19.82 13.23 8.41
CA ARG A 338 -19.84 12.58 7.09
C ARG A 338 -18.63 12.98 6.26
N TYR A 339 -17.97 11.99 5.68
CA TYR A 339 -17.03 12.18 4.57
C TYR A 339 -17.72 11.81 3.27
N PHE A 340 -17.54 12.62 2.24
CA PHE A 340 -17.99 12.31 0.88
C PHE A 340 -16.92 12.70 -0.14
N HIS A 341 -16.98 12.06 -1.31
CA HIS A 341 -16.00 12.25 -2.37
C HIS A 341 -16.06 13.66 -2.95
N VAL A 342 -14.89 14.29 -3.14
CA VAL A 342 -14.76 15.47 -4.02
C VAL A 342 -14.94 15.05 -5.49
N GLY A 343 -14.39 13.88 -5.84
CA GLY A 343 -14.44 13.32 -7.19
C GLY A 343 -13.57 14.07 -8.20
N THR A 344 -13.57 13.59 -9.44
CA THR A 344 -12.91 14.26 -10.57
C THR A 344 -13.62 15.55 -10.94
N ILE A 345 -12.93 16.45 -11.63
CA ILE A 345 -13.59 17.54 -12.36
C ILE A 345 -14.64 16.95 -13.31
N PRO A 346 -15.88 17.47 -13.32
CA PRO A 346 -16.94 16.99 -14.19
C PRO A 346 -16.52 16.95 -15.66
N ASP A 347 -16.90 15.90 -16.38
CA ASP A 347 -16.68 15.82 -17.81
C ASP A 347 -17.68 16.70 -18.60
N LYS A 348 -17.61 16.66 -19.93
CA LYS A 348 -18.52 17.44 -20.80
C LYS A 348 -20.01 17.08 -20.63
N GLN A 349 -20.31 15.92 -20.04
CA GLN A 349 -21.68 15.48 -19.72
C GLN A 349 -22.07 15.85 -18.28
N GLY A 350 -21.22 16.59 -17.56
CA GLY A 350 -21.42 16.95 -16.16
C GLY A 350 -21.13 15.79 -15.19
N LYS A 351 -20.54 14.68 -15.66
CA LYS A 351 -20.34 13.49 -14.82
C LYS A 351 -19.03 13.56 -14.05
N THR A 352 -19.13 13.33 -12.74
CA THR A 352 -18.00 13.18 -11.82
C THR A 352 -17.76 11.71 -11.54
N HIS A 353 -16.51 11.31 -11.37
CA HIS A 353 -16.15 9.96 -10.97
C HIS A 353 -15.37 9.98 -9.66
N VAL A 354 -15.48 8.92 -8.86
CA VAL A 354 -14.53 8.69 -7.78
C VAL A 354 -13.15 8.46 -8.37
N CYS A 355 -12.14 9.10 -7.78
CA CYS A 355 -10.75 8.72 -7.96
C CYS A 355 -10.03 8.70 -6.63
N ASP A 356 -9.05 7.81 -6.52
CA ASP A 356 -8.10 7.80 -5.41
C ASP A 356 -6.79 8.48 -5.79
N ILE A 357 -5.92 8.64 -4.80
CA ILE A 357 -4.50 8.95 -4.98
C ILE A 357 -3.72 7.86 -4.27
N ARG A 358 -2.88 7.14 -5.00
CA ARG A 358 -1.85 6.30 -4.38
C ARG A 358 -0.58 7.10 -4.23
N MET A 359 -0.21 7.42 -3.00
CA MET A 359 1.04 8.09 -2.67
C MET A 359 2.03 7.09 -2.09
N MET A 360 3.14 6.87 -2.78
CA MET A 360 4.23 5.99 -2.34
C MET A 360 5.35 6.80 -1.70
N VAL A 361 5.86 6.31 -0.58
CA VAL A 361 6.99 6.91 0.13
C VAL A 361 8.03 5.84 0.45
N SER A 362 9.26 6.28 0.69
CA SER A 362 10.29 5.43 1.23
C SER A 362 11.10 6.12 2.33
N SER A 363 11.57 5.31 3.27
CA SER A 363 12.42 5.77 4.37
C SER A 363 13.87 5.81 3.90
N THR A 364 14.51 6.95 4.12
CA THR A 364 15.88 7.22 3.70
C THR A 364 16.75 7.54 4.92
N LYS A 365 18.05 7.74 4.70
CA LYS A 365 18.96 8.24 5.75
C LYS A 365 18.57 9.63 6.27
N ASP A 366 17.77 10.39 5.54
CA ASP A 366 17.37 11.78 5.84
C ASP A 366 15.88 11.89 6.22
N GLY A 367 15.20 10.76 6.48
CA GLY A 367 13.78 10.70 6.81
C GLY A 367 12.93 10.14 5.67
N ILE A 368 11.61 10.27 5.78
CA ILE A 368 10.66 9.74 4.78
C ILE A 368 10.53 10.73 3.62
N ARG A 369 10.54 10.22 2.38
CA ARG A 369 10.45 11.02 1.15
C ARG A 369 9.39 10.48 0.20
N PRO A 370 8.72 11.35 -0.59
CA PRO A 370 7.83 10.90 -1.64
C PRO A 370 8.64 10.18 -2.73
N LEU A 371 8.03 9.16 -3.32
CA LEU A 371 8.67 8.28 -4.30
C LEU A 371 7.94 8.31 -5.65
N ALA A 372 6.65 7.98 -5.63
CA ALA A 372 5.79 7.92 -6.80
C ALA A 372 4.35 8.24 -6.38
N CYS A 373 3.56 8.76 -7.32
CA CYS A 373 2.16 9.06 -7.12
C CYS A 373 1.40 8.75 -8.41
N TYR A 374 0.22 8.15 -8.30
CA TYR A 374 -0.70 7.99 -9.43
C TYR A 374 -2.12 7.82 -8.90
N SER A 375 -3.10 7.92 -9.80
CA SER A 375 -4.51 7.85 -9.42
C SER A 375 -5.26 6.85 -10.26
N ARG A 376 -6.35 6.33 -9.70
CA ARG A 376 -7.23 5.38 -10.36
C ARG A 376 -8.66 5.87 -10.25
N ARG A 377 -9.40 5.78 -11.35
CA ARG A 377 -10.80 6.22 -11.42
C ARG A 377 -11.75 5.03 -11.31
N ALA A 378 -12.91 5.23 -10.70
CA ALA A 378 -14.04 4.30 -10.76
C ALA A 378 -14.51 4.03 -12.20
N ARG A 379 -15.26 2.95 -12.41
CA ARG A 379 -15.75 2.53 -13.73
C ARG A 379 -16.97 3.37 -14.13
N ALA A 380 -17.88 3.58 -13.20
CA ALA A 380 -19.10 4.33 -13.36
C ALA A 380 -18.98 5.73 -12.70
N PRO A 381 -19.75 6.72 -13.17
CA PRO A 381 -19.83 8.02 -12.52
C PRO A 381 -20.48 7.91 -11.14
N LEU A 382 -20.12 8.81 -10.23
CA LEU A 382 -20.73 8.93 -8.91
C LEU A 382 -22.07 9.65 -9.03
N THR A 383 -23.18 8.97 -8.72
CA THR A 383 -24.53 9.56 -8.79
C THR A 383 -24.91 10.28 -7.50
N ASP A 384 -25.83 11.24 -7.61
CA ASP A 384 -26.38 11.95 -6.45
C ASP A 384 -27.36 11.09 -5.65
N GLU A 385 -28.17 10.28 -6.34
CA GLU A 385 -29.16 9.41 -5.74
C GLU A 385 -28.94 7.96 -6.17
N LEU A 386 -29.30 7.03 -5.30
CA LEU A 386 -29.34 5.60 -5.57
C LEU A 386 -30.80 5.18 -5.77
N THR A 387 -31.02 4.28 -6.71
CA THR A 387 -32.33 3.66 -7.05
C THR A 387 -32.64 2.42 -6.21
N GLY A 388 -31.67 1.94 -5.43
CA GLY A 388 -31.81 0.77 -4.55
C GLY A 388 -31.30 -0.55 -5.15
N ASN A 389 -30.98 -0.58 -6.44
CA ASN A 389 -30.41 -1.76 -7.12
C ASN A 389 -29.08 -1.44 -7.84
N ASP A 390 -28.47 -0.30 -7.53
CA ASP A 390 -27.24 0.13 -8.17
C ASP A 390 -26.03 -0.71 -7.73
N ASP A 391 -25.10 -0.94 -8.66
CA ASP A 391 -23.77 -1.49 -8.38
C ASP A 391 -22.90 -0.37 -7.78
N SER A 392 -22.88 -0.26 -6.45
CA SER A 392 -22.10 0.78 -5.77
C SER A 392 -20.60 0.59 -5.98
N TRP A 393 -20.14 -0.64 -6.18
CA TRP A 393 -18.73 -0.94 -6.45
C TRP A 393 -18.29 -0.38 -7.80
N ALA A 394 -19.16 -0.37 -8.82
CA ALA A 394 -18.84 0.30 -10.09
C ALA A 394 -18.52 1.79 -9.91
N MET A 395 -19.19 2.45 -8.95
CA MET A 395 -19.06 3.89 -8.68
C MET A 395 -17.93 4.23 -7.69
N LEU A 396 -17.63 3.33 -6.75
CA LEU A 396 -16.66 3.57 -5.68
C LEU A 396 -15.32 2.82 -5.86
N GLY A 397 -15.35 1.63 -6.46
CA GLY A 397 -14.19 0.76 -6.59
C GLY A 397 -13.19 1.30 -7.62
N THR A 398 -11.98 1.65 -7.17
CA THR A 398 -10.90 2.21 -8.02
C THR A 398 -9.82 1.19 -8.39
N ASN A 399 -9.92 -0.07 -7.97
CA ASN A 399 -8.93 -1.09 -8.30
C ASN A 399 -8.82 -1.29 -9.82
N LEU A 400 -7.58 -1.38 -10.32
CA LEU A 400 -7.33 -1.70 -11.73
C LEU A 400 -7.19 -3.21 -11.97
N SER A 401 -6.86 -3.97 -10.92
CA SER A 401 -6.60 -5.41 -11.06
C SER A 401 -7.88 -6.17 -11.34
N GLU A 402 -7.84 -6.98 -12.40
CA GLU A 402 -8.88 -7.96 -12.75
C GLU A 402 -8.31 -9.36 -12.55
N LYS A 403 -9.04 -10.23 -11.84
CA LYS A 403 -8.67 -11.64 -11.72
C LYS A 403 -9.12 -12.36 -12.97
N LEU A 404 -8.20 -12.99 -13.69
CA LEU A 404 -8.53 -13.86 -14.81
C LEU A 404 -8.58 -15.34 -14.40
N GLY A 405 -7.89 -15.69 -13.32
CA GLY A 405 -7.80 -17.04 -12.77
C GLY A 405 -6.82 -17.10 -11.60
N ASP A 406 -6.44 -18.31 -11.20
CA ASP A 406 -5.49 -18.50 -10.09
C ASP A 406 -4.10 -17.99 -10.44
N ASN A 407 -3.60 -17.05 -9.64
CA ASN A 407 -2.35 -16.32 -9.87
C ASN A 407 -2.27 -15.61 -11.24
N GLN A 408 -3.39 -15.44 -11.96
CA GLN A 408 -3.46 -14.74 -13.24
C GLN A 408 -4.24 -13.43 -13.13
N TRP A 409 -3.62 -12.35 -13.59
CA TRP A 409 -4.09 -10.98 -13.35
C TRP A 409 -3.96 -10.12 -14.59
N SER A 410 -5.01 -9.35 -14.89
CA SER A 410 -4.98 -8.25 -15.86
C SER A 410 -5.04 -6.90 -15.13
N SER A 411 -4.96 -5.81 -15.89
CA SER A 411 -5.14 -4.45 -15.37
C SER A 411 -5.88 -3.55 -16.37
N ASP A 412 -6.96 -2.91 -15.94
CA ASP A 412 -7.66 -1.89 -16.74
C ASP A 412 -6.89 -0.57 -16.72
N VAL A 413 -5.90 -0.47 -17.60
CA VAL A 413 -5.05 0.72 -17.74
C VAL A 413 -5.81 1.95 -18.28
N ASN A 414 -7.03 1.82 -18.80
CA ASN A 414 -7.81 2.96 -19.27
C ASN A 414 -8.32 3.83 -18.12
N ARG A 415 -8.48 3.23 -16.94
CA ARG A 415 -8.91 3.90 -15.70
C ARG A 415 -7.74 4.49 -14.90
N LEU A 416 -6.51 4.28 -15.35
CA LEU A 416 -5.31 4.88 -14.78
C LEU A 416 -5.23 6.37 -15.15
N LEU A 417 -5.26 7.23 -14.14
CA LEU A 417 -5.02 8.66 -14.26
C LEU A 417 -3.56 8.94 -13.89
N LEU A 418 -2.78 9.37 -14.89
CA LEU A 418 -1.37 9.66 -14.71
C LEU A 418 -1.15 11.03 -14.05
N MET A 419 -0.01 11.18 -13.40
CA MET A 419 0.48 12.47 -12.92
C MET A 419 1.12 13.29 -14.05
N ASP A 420 0.48 13.29 -15.22
CA ASP A 420 0.95 13.92 -16.44
C ASP A 420 0.18 15.22 -16.74
N ARG A 421 0.57 15.93 -17.80
CA ARG A 421 -0.09 17.18 -18.20
C ARG A 421 -1.57 17.02 -18.60
N ARG A 422 -2.04 15.81 -18.90
CA ARG A 422 -3.37 15.54 -19.46
C ARG A 422 -4.37 15.15 -18.38
N ASP A 423 -4.00 14.19 -17.54
CA ASP A 423 -4.88 13.56 -16.56
C ASP A 423 -4.87 14.30 -15.21
N PHE A 424 -3.75 14.93 -14.81
CA PHE A 424 -3.61 15.56 -13.48
C PHE A 424 -4.72 16.57 -13.18
N ASN A 425 -5.00 17.48 -14.12
CA ASN A 425 -6.00 18.53 -13.95
C ASN A 425 -7.44 17.97 -13.80
N ARG A 426 -7.69 16.74 -14.28
CA ARG A 426 -9.00 16.10 -14.17
C ARG A 426 -9.29 15.60 -12.75
N MET A 427 -8.27 15.42 -11.92
CA MET A 427 -8.43 14.93 -10.56
C MET A 427 -8.93 16.00 -9.59
N GLY A 428 -8.85 17.29 -9.96
CA GLY A 428 -9.27 18.39 -9.09
C GLY A 428 -8.39 18.54 -7.84
N VAL A 429 -7.10 18.20 -7.94
CA VAL A 429 -6.13 18.32 -6.84
C VAL A 429 -5.00 19.28 -7.18
N GLY A 430 -4.52 19.99 -6.17
CA GLY A 430 -3.42 20.94 -6.25
C GLY A 430 -2.17 20.51 -5.46
N LEU A 431 -1.23 21.45 -5.33
CA LEU A 431 0.01 21.22 -4.58
C LEU A 431 -0.24 20.93 -3.10
N ASP A 432 -1.14 21.67 -2.47
CA ASP A 432 -1.44 21.53 -1.03
C ASP A 432 -2.09 20.18 -0.72
N ASP A 433 -2.94 19.70 -1.62
CA ASP A 433 -3.57 18.38 -1.58
C ASP A 433 -2.52 17.25 -1.67
N LEU A 434 -1.51 17.40 -2.55
CA LEU A 434 -0.39 16.45 -2.64
C LEU A 434 0.49 16.47 -1.39
N ILE A 435 0.70 17.65 -0.80
CA ILE A 435 1.42 17.79 0.47
C ILE A 435 0.66 17.11 1.60
N GLU A 436 -0.66 17.32 1.72
CA GLU A 436 -1.46 16.64 2.72
C GLU A 436 -1.48 15.12 2.48
N ALA A 437 -1.61 14.67 1.23
CA ALA A 437 -1.55 13.25 0.88
C ALA A 437 -0.22 12.62 1.31
N PHE A 438 0.90 13.30 1.07
CA PHE A 438 2.20 12.85 1.54
C PHE A 438 2.29 12.78 3.06
N ILE A 439 1.85 13.82 3.77
CA ILE A 439 1.86 13.83 5.24
C ILE A 439 1.00 12.68 5.78
N GLN A 440 -0.20 12.48 5.26
CA GLN A 440 -1.08 11.37 5.66
C GLN A 440 -0.46 9.99 5.38
N THR A 441 0.25 9.83 4.27
CA THR A 441 1.05 8.62 4.00
C THR A 441 2.20 8.47 4.99
N VAL A 442 2.90 9.55 5.36
CA VAL A 442 3.96 9.50 6.37
C VAL A 442 3.39 9.06 7.72
N LEU A 443 2.33 9.70 8.19
CA LEU A 443 1.72 9.40 9.49
C LEU A 443 1.28 7.93 9.56
N SER A 444 0.53 7.44 8.56
CA SER A 444 0.10 6.04 8.52
C SER A 444 1.27 5.05 8.42
N THR A 445 2.35 5.43 7.72
CA THR A 445 3.57 4.61 7.65
C THR A 445 4.28 4.53 9.01
N ILE A 446 4.39 5.64 9.73
CA ILE A 446 4.99 5.70 11.07
C ILE A 446 4.16 4.89 12.06
N ALA A 447 2.83 4.99 12.00
CA ALA A 447 1.93 4.21 12.85
C ALA A 447 2.19 2.70 12.71
N ILE A 448 2.25 2.22 11.47
CA ILE A 448 2.50 0.80 11.18
C ILE A 448 3.93 0.40 11.53
N ASP A 449 4.94 1.25 11.29
CA ASP A 449 6.33 0.97 11.69
C ASP A 449 6.47 0.87 13.22
N LYS A 450 5.83 1.77 13.97
CA LYS A 450 5.80 1.71 15.45
C LYS A 450 5.10 0.46 15.94
N MET A 451 3.95 0.10 15.36
CA MET A 451 3.26 -1.16 15.67
C MET A 451 4.17 -2.37 15.38
N ALA A 452 4.86 -2.38 14.24
CA ALA A 452 5.82 -3.43 13.91
C ALA A 452 6.96 -3.53 14.92
N LYS A 453 7.49 -2.41 15.42
CA LYS A 453 8.50 -2.38 16.49
C LYS A 453 7.96 -2.99 17.79
N GLN A 454 6.73 -2.66 18.18
CA GLN A 454 6.10 -3.16 19.41
C GLN A 454 5.89 -4.68 19.38
N LEU A 455 5.65 -5.26 18.20
CA LEU A 455 5.49 -6.70 18.02
C LEU A 455 6.79 -7.50 18.23
N TYR A 456 7.94 -6.84 18.37
CA TYR A 456 9.19 -7.48 18.76
C TYR A 456 9.52 -7.25 20.23
N THR A 457 9.95 -8.32 20.90
CA THR A 457 10.55 -8.23 22.24
C THR A 457 11.90 -7.50 22.20
N LYS A 458 12.38 -7.04 23.36
CA LYS A 458 13.73 -6.45 23.50
C LYS A 458 14.87 -7.37 23.00
N LYS A 459 14.62 -8.68 22.91
CA LYS A 459 15.56 -9.69 22.37
C LYS A 459 15.43 -9.90 20.85
N GLY A 460 14.60 -9.13 20.14
CA GLY A 460 14.41 -9.26 18.69
C GLY A 460 13.56 -10.46 18.25
N LYS A 461 12.86 -11.12 19.18
CA LYS A 461 11.89 -12.20 18.86
C LYS A 461 10.49 -11.63 18.68
N PHE A 462 9.79 -12.08 17.64
CA PHE A 462 8.39 -11.73 17.40
C PHE A 462 7.51 -12.26 18.55
N SER A 463 6.62 -11.42 19.07
CA SER A 463 5.74 -11.75 20.18
C SER A 463 4.38 -12.22 19.67
N LEU A 464 4.25 -13.52 19.39
CA LEU A 464 2.97 -14.10 18.95
C LEU A 464 1.85 -13.85 19.97
N ARG A 465 2.17 -13.85 21.27
CA ARG A 465 1.21 -13.52 22.34
C ARG A 465 0.64 -12.10 22.18
N LEU A 466 1.49 -11.11 21.92
CA LEU A 466 1.05 -9.72 21.73
C LEU A 466 0.29 -9.57 20.40
N PHE A 467 0.74 -10.23 19.35
CA PHE A 467 0.03 -10.22 18.08
C PHE A 467 -1.39 -10.79 18.24
N ARG A 468 -1.54 -11.92 18.95
CA ARG A 468 -2.83 -12.56 19.22
C ARG A 468 -3.80 -11.65 20.00
N SER A 469 -3.31 -10.78 20.88
CA SER A 469 -4.17 -9.80 21.55
C SER A 469 -4.61 -8.64 20.66
N LEU A 470 -3.94 -8.44 19.52
CA LEU A 470 -4.27 -7.41 18.53
C LEU A 470 -5.08 -7.96 17.36
N ASN A 471 -4.95 -9.24 17.05
CA ASN A 471 -5.68 -9.93 16.01
C ASN A 471 -5.81 -11.41 16.41
N ASP A 472 -7.03 -11.83 16.72
CA ASP A 472 -7.34 -13.15 17.28
C ASP A 472 -7.84 -14.17 16.24
N ASP A 473 -7.78 -13.82 14.96
CA ASP A 473 -8.27 -14.63 13.85
C ASP A 473 -7.49 -15.94 13.73
N ALA A 474 -8.16 -17.07 14.00
CA ALA A 474 -7.54 -18.38 14.04
C ALA A 474 -6.94 -18.78 12.68
N ALA A 475 -7.67 -18.53 11.59
CA ALA A 475 -7.22 -18.85 10.24
C ALA A 475 -5.91 -18.12 9.90
N LEU A 476 -5.81 -16.82 10.20
CA LEU A 476 -4.54 -16.10 10.01
C LEU A 476 -3.41 -16.67 10.89
N LEU A 477 -3.69 -16.95 12.16
CA LEU A 477 -2.67 -17.45 13.09
C LEU A 477 -2.12 -18.82 12.68
N ASP A 478 -2.96 -19.67 12.08
CA ASP A 478 -2.58 -20.99 11.60
C ASP A 478 -1.80 -20.93 10.27
N GLU A 479 -2.06 -19.91 9.44
CA GLU A 479 -1.32 -19.65 8.20
C GLU A 479 0.13 -19.14 8.42
N MET A 480 0.42 -18.55 9.59
CA MET A 480 1.70 -17.90 9.83
C MET A 480 2.86 -18.91 9.91
N LEU A 481 3.86 -18.72 9.04
CA LEU A 481 5.11 -19.48 9.08
C LEU A 481 5.92 -19.08 10.32
N LYS A 482 6.04 -20.03 11.24
CA LYS A 482 6.64 -19.85 12.57
C LYS A 482 8.15 -19.72 12.53
#